data_AF-A0A1V5C4T5-F1
#
_entry.id   AF-A0A1V5C4T5-F1
#
_cell.length_a   1.000
_cell.length_b   1.000
_cell.length_c   1.000
_cell.angle_alpha   90.00
_cell.angle_beta   90.00
_cell.angle_gamma   90.00
#
_symmetry.space_group_name_H-M   'P 1'
#
loop_
_entity.id
_entity.type
_entity.pdbx_description
1 polymer ?
#
loop_
_entity_poly.entity_id
_entity_poly.type
_entity_poly.pdbx_seq_one_letter_code
_entity_poly.pdbx_strand_id
1 'polypeptide(L)'
;MKPERSIRDLVSDVLKELERLHYSEGTRTGYRRFYRRLIDFADSAGEKVYSESLGNRFLQSSYAFNLDNYTVSLHRSFRNEARFIRVLGDYQLHGAILRRRTTKIPYQKTPQFAEVLKSYYEECGRRNYSYQGMRARIYRTELFIDYLDDHGITSLSSLTGRQVSDYIRTVAGYHRKSISAILTTLRSFLTFLHLAGYHERDLSGDVPRLRQPHYPKIPSTWSHEDVRRVLASVDRGNPNGKRDYAILLIVTRLGMRAQDIKEIRLSNLNWTTRNIEMVQHKTKQRAHYPILDDIGWAIIDYLKNGRPKTSSPHLFVRHSAPFEAFGACANLHHIIAGYTRRAGIRLRTGTSWECTP
;
A
#
# COMPACT_ATOMS: atom_id res chain seq x y z
N MET A 1 -12.98 22.08 17.96
CA MET A 1 -11.51 22.12 18.15
C MET A 1 -11.27 21.61 19.56
N LYS A 2 -10.48 20.53 19.74
CA LYS A 2 -10.18 20.05 21.10
C LYS A 2 -9.33 21.12 21.81
N PRO A 3 -9.50 21.33 23.13
CA PRO A 3 -8.76 22.35 23.87
C PRO A 3 -7.24 22.14 23.77
N GLU A 4 -6.47 23.22 23.88
CA GLU A 4 -5.00 23.15 23.94
C GLU A 4 -4.59 22.28 25.12
N ARG A 5 -4.01 21.11 24.83
CA ARG A 5 -3.55 20.14 25.84
C ARG A 5 -2.06 20.33 26.08
N SER A 6 -1.65 20.17 27.34
CA SER A 6 -0.23 20.04 27.66
C SER A 6 0.39 18.88 26.89
N ILE A 7 1.63 19.04 26.43
CA ILE A 7 2.37 17.97 25.76
C ILE A 7 2.47 16.70 26.62
N ARG A 8 2.52 16.85 27.95
CA ARG A 8 2.59 15.74 28.91
C ARG A 8 1.28 14.96 28.96
N ASP A 9 0.15 15.66 28.99
CA ASP A 9 -1.18 15.03 28.99
C ASP A 9 -1.44 14.32 27.67
N LEU A 10 -1.08 14.97 26.56
CA LEU A 10 -1.19 14.39 25.23
C LEU A 10 -0.34 13.11 25.09
N VAL A 11 0.91 13.13 25.55
CA VAL A 11 1.78 11.95 25.59
C VAL A 11 1.18 10.84 26.45
N SER A 12 0.65 11.18 27.62
CA SER A 12 0.01 10.22 28.54
C SER A 12 -1.18 9.53 27.88
N ASP A 13 -2.07 10.30 27.25
CA ASP A 13 -3.25 9.77 26.55
C ASP A 13 -2.84 8.86 25.40
N VAL A 14 -1.87 9.26 24.58
CA VAL A 14 -1.36 8.43 23.48
C VAL A 14 -0.78 7.11 24.00
N LEU A 15 -0.03 7.13 25.11
CA LEU A 15 0.55 5.92 25.68
C LEU A 15 -0.52 4.96 26.24
N LYS A 16 -1.56 5.50 26.91
CA LYS A 16 -2.73 4.72 27.35
C LYS A 16 -3.48 4.11 26.17
N GLU A 17 -3.63 4.88 25.09
CA GLU A 17 -4.32 4.40 23.89
C GLU A 17 -3.52 3.30 23.18
N LEU A 18 -2.19 3.39 23.12
CA LEU A 18 -1.34 2.31 22.61
C LEU A 18 -1.49 1.02 23.41
N GLU A 19 -1.71 1.13 24.72
CA GLU A 19 -1.98 -0.02 25.61
C GLU A 19 -3.36 -0.62 25.37
N ARG A 20 -4.41 0.21 25.28
CA ARG A 20 -5.78 -0.22 24.91
C ARG A 20 -5.79 -0.97 23.58
N LEU A 21 -5.01 -0.48 22.59
CA LEU A 21 -4.87 -1.10 21.27
C LEU A 21 -3.93 -2.31 21.24
N HIS A 22 -3.47 -2.79 22.40
CA HIS A 22 -2.60 -3.96 22.56
C HIS A 22 -1.31 -3.93 21.72
N TYR A 23 -0.68 -2.75 21.59
CA TYR A 23 0.65 -2.66 20.98
C TYR A 23 1.69 -3.44 21.81
N SER A 24 2.57 -4.18 21.13
CA SER A 24 3.64 -4.96 21.78
C SER A 24 4.47 -4.10 22.74
N GLU A 25 4.90 -4.66 23.87
CA GLU A 25 5.70 -3.96 24.90
C GLU A 25 6.90 -3.22 24.29
N GLY A 26 7.71 -3.89 23.45
CA GLY A 26 8.87 -3.26 22.80
C GLY A 26 8.50 -2.03 21.96
N THR A 27 7.35 -2.04 21.28
CA THR A 27 6.84 -0.86 20.56
C THR A 27 6.46 0.25 21.54
N ARG A 28 5.69 -0.05 22.59
CA ARG A 28 5.30 0.92 23.63
C ARG A 28 6.52 1.54 24.32
N THR A 29 7.56 0.74 24.59
CA THR A 29 8.85 1.20 25.13
C THR A 29 9.57 2.16 24.18
N GLY A 30 9.54 1.89 22.87
CA GLY A 30 10.03 2.82 21.85
C GLY A 30 9.33 4.18 21.88
N TYR A 31 8.00 4.19 21.94
CA TYR A 31 7.19 5.41 22.08
C TYR A 31 7.54 6.17 23.38
N ARG A 32 7.59 5.49 24.53
CA ARG A 32 7.94 6.11 25.83
C ARG A 32 9.31 6.79 25.78
N ARG A 33 10.34 6.11 25.26
CA ARG A 33 11.71 6.66 25.17
C ARG A 33 11.78 7.87 24.24
N PHE A 34 11.06 7.83 23.11
CA PHE A 34 11.02 8.94 22.18
C PHE A 34 10.29 10.16 22.76
N TYR A 35 9.11 9.96 23.34
CA TYR A 35 8.33 11.07 23.90
C TYR A 35 8.97 11.70 25.13
N ARG A 36 9.72 10.95 25.95
CA ARG A 36 10.51 11.55 27.03
C ARG A 36 11.50 12.60 26.50
N ARG A 37 12.27 12.26 25.47
CA ARG A 37 13.22 13.20 24.85
C ARG A 37 12.51 14.39 24.19
N LEU A 38 11.33 14.18 23.63
CA LEU A 38 10.51 15.26 23.08
C LEU A 38 10.03 16.21 24.19
N ILE A 39 9.60 15.68 25.33
CA ILE A 39 9.21 16.48 26.50
C ILE A 39 10.41 17.27 27.02
N ASP A 40 11.56 16.63 27.20
CA ASP A 40 12.79 17.29 27.66
C ASP A 40 13.19 18.45 26.72
N PHE A 41 13.07 18.24 25.41
CA PHE A 41 13.29 19.29 24.41
C PHE A 41 12.26 20.43 24.53
N ALA A 42 10.98 20.09 24.69
CA ALA A 42 9.90 21.08 24.85
C ALA A 42 10.08 21.93 26.12
N ASP A 43 10.46 21.30 27.24
CA ASP A 43 10.76 21.98 28.49
C ASP A 43 11.95 22.95 28.31
N SER A 44 13.01 22.53 27.61
CA SER A 44 14.17 23.38 27.32
C SER A 44 13.86 24.58 26.42
N ALA A 45 12.83 24.45 25.58
CA ALA A 45 12.33 25.53 24.71
C ALA A 45 11.25 26.40 25.38
N GLY A 46 10.82 26.07 26.60
CA GLY A 46 9.74 26.76 27.30
C GLY A 46 8.34 26.50 26.73
N GLU A 47 8.16 25.45 25.92
CA GLU A 47 6.91 25.14 25.22
C GLU A 47 6.12 24.06 25.95
N LYS A 48 4.94 24.43 26.47
CA LYS A 48 4.07 23.52 27.23
C LYS A 48 3.05 22.77 26.38
N VAL A 49 2.75 23.26 25.19
CA VAL A 49 1.73 22.73 24.28
C VAL A 49 2.41 22.14 23.05
N TYR A 50 1.93 20.98 22.59
CA TYR A 50 2.47 20.38 21.39
C TYR A 50 1.98 21.09 20.13
N SER A 51 2.92 21.37 19.22
CA SER A 51 2.65 21.85 17.87
C SER A 51 3.44 21.02 16.85
N GLU A 52 2.97 20.97 15.61
CA GLU A 52 3.72 20.30 14.53
C GLU A 52 5.10 20.96 14.31
N SER A 53 5.20 22.28 14.50
CA SER A 53 6.47 23.00 14.40
C SER A 53 7.46 22.62 15.51
N LEU A 54 6.99 22.38 16.74
CA LEU A 54 7.80 21.82 17.82
C LEU A 54 8.30 20.42 17.48
N GLY A 55 7.42 19.55 16.98
CA GLY A 55 7.78 18.21 16.53
C GLY A 55 8.86 18.25 15.43
N ASN A 56 8.71 19.13 14.44
CA ASN A 56 9.70 19.32 13.38
C ASN A 56 11.04 19.87 13.88
N ARG A 57 11.05 20.87 14.78
CA ARG A 57 12.28 21.38 15.37
C ARG A 57 13.00 20.34 16.21
N PHE A 58 12.27 19.52 16.95
CA PHE A 58 12.85 18.38 17.68
C PHE A 58 13.51 17.38 16.72
N LEU A 59 12.83 17.00 15.64
CA LEU A 59 13.39 16.10 14.64
C LEU A 59 14.62 16.70 13.95
N GLN A 60 14.60 18.00 13.65
CA GLN A 60 15.71 18.69 13.00
C GLN A 60 16.93 18.77 13.92
N SER A 61 16.75 19.11 15.20
CA SER A 61 17.85 19.22 16.17
C SER A 61 18.43 17.86 16.56
N SER A 62 17.58 16.86 16.80
CA SER A 62 18.02 15.57 17.35
C SER A 62 18.41 14.54 16.27
N TYR A 63 17.92 14.70 15.03
CA TYR A 63 18.09 13.71 13.96
C TYR A 63 18.49 14.31 12.60
N ALA A 64 18.67 15.64 12.49
CA ALA A 64 18.89 16.34 11.22
C ALA A 64 17.83 16.01 10.15
N PHE A 65 16.57 15.89 10.58
CA PHE A 65 15.45 15.42 9.75
C PHE A 65 14.23 16.35 9.86
N ASN A 66 13.62 16.67 8.73
CA ASN A 66 12.40 17.47 8.65
C ASN A 66 11.22 16.61 8.13
N LEU A 67 10.10 16.60 8.87
CA LEU A 67 8.92 15.80 8.54
C LEU A 67 8.17 16.30 7.31
N ASP A 68 8.25 17.59 7.00
CA ASP A 68 7.54 18.22 5.87
C ASP A 68 8.05 17.67 4.54
N ASN A 69 9.35 17.35 4.49
CA ASN A 69 10.01 16.74 3.33
C ASN A 69 10.01 15.21 3.37
N TYR A 70 9.29 14.60 4.32
CA TYR A 70 9.36 13.16 4.53
C TYR A 70 8.65 12.37 3.42
N THR A 71 9.46 11.61 2.68
CA THR A 71 8.98 10.43 1.93
C THR A 71 9.61 9.15 2.47
N VAL A 72 8.80 8.09 2.58
CA VAL A 72 9.20 6.76 3.07
C VAL A 72 10.35 6.14 2.26
N SER A 73 10.45 6.52 0.99
CA SER A 73 11.50 6.08 0.06
C SER A 73 12.86 6.68 0.39
N LEU A 74 12.90 7.97 0.75
CA LEU A 74 14.13 8.71 1.03
C LEU A 74 14.62 8.51 2.47
N HIS A 75 13.70 8.35 3.43
CA HIS A 75 14.04 8.38 4.87
C HIS A 75 13.69 7.06 5.57
N ARG A 76 14.29 5.95 5.11
CA ARG A 76 13.99 4.63 5.72
C ARG A 76 14.42 4.54 7.18
N SER A 77 15.54 5.16 7.54
CA SER A 77 16.11 5.13 8.88
C SER A 77 15.24 5.88 9.91
N PHE A 78 14.53 6.94 9.49
CA PHE A 78 13.73 7.80 10.37
C PHE A 78 12.24 7.44 10.39
N ARG A 79 11.89 6.21 9.99
CA ARG A 79 10.49 5.79 9.86
C ARG A 79 9.74 5.80 11.19
N ASN A 80 10.42 5.47 12.28
CA ASN A 80 9.81 5.37 13.60
C ASN A 80 9.63 6.76 14.20
N GLU A 81 10.65 7.61 14.13
CA GLU A 81 10.67 9.00 14.59
C GLU A 81 9.56 9.80 13.89
N ALA A 82 9.48 9.70 12.56
CA ALA A 82 8.40 10.30 11.79
C ALA A 82 7.02 9.76 12.20
N ARG A 83 6.91 8.47 12.53
CA ARG A 83 5.67 7.87 13.02
C ARG A 83 5.28 8.40 14.39
N PHE A 84 6.23 8.54 15.31
CA PHE A 84 5.98 8.99 16.67
C PHE A 84 5.43 10.42 16.69
N ILE A 85 6.07 11.35 15.96
CA ILE A 85 5.58 12.73 15.83
C ILE A 85 4.20 12.78 15.17
N ARG A 86 3.98 11.99 14.10
CA ARG A 86 2.67 11.92 13.44
C ARG A 86 1.58 11.38 14.34
N VAL A 87 1.85 10.35 15.14
CA VAL A 87 0.86 9.79 16.07
C VAL A 87 0.45 10.84 17.10
N LEU A 88 1.40 11.64 17.60
CA LEU A 88 1.09 12.71 18.54
C LEU A 88 0.20 13.80 17.90
N GLY A 89 0.55 14.26 16.69
CA GLY A 89 -0.25 15.23 15.95
C GLY A 89 -1.63 14.71 15.55
N ASP A 90 -1.70 13.48 15.03
CA ASP A 90 -2.95 12.80 14.66
C ASP A 90 -3.86 12.66 15.89
N TYR A 91 -3.31 12.27 17.05
CA TYR A 91 -4.10 12.12 18.28
C TYR A 91 -4.54 13.47 18.84
N GLN A 92 -3.73 14.52 18.74
CA GLN A 92 -4.14 15.87 19.12
C GLN A 92 -5.32 16.37 18.26
N LEU A 93 -5.25 16.17 16.94
CA LEU A 93 -6.25 16.66 15.99
C LEU A 93 -7.53 15.82 15.99
N HIS A 94 -7.38 14.50 16.05
CA HIS A 94 -8.46 13.55 15.82
C HIS A 94 -8.83 12.73 17.06
N GLY A 95 -7.94 12.59 18.05
CA GLY A 95 -8.17 11.76 19.23
C GLY A 95 -8.09 10.26 18.98
N ALA A 96 -7.50 9.85 17.87
CA ALA A 96 -7.36 8.46 17.49
C ALA A 96 -5.95 8.19 16.95
N ILE A 97 -5.43 6.98 17.19
CA ILE A 97 -4.15 6.56 16.63
C ILE A 97 -4.40 6.01 15.23
N LEU A 98 -4.28 6.89 14.23
CA LEU A 98 -4.57 6.55 12.83
C LEU A 98 -3.64 5.44 12.32
N ARG A 99 -4.19 4.25 12.12
CA ARG A 99 -3.47 3.10 11.58
C ARG A 99 -3.23 3.28 10.08
N ARG A 100 -2.09 3.84 9.71
CA ARG A 100 -1.75 4.06 8.28
C ARG A 100 -1.24 2.81 7.56
N ARG A 101 -1.03 1.68 8.28
CA ARG A 101 -0.59 0.37 7.76
C ARG A 101 -1.13 -0.76 8.64
N THR A 102 -1.36 -1.93 8.05
CA THR A 102 -1.60 -3.17 8.79
C THR A 102 -0.38 -3.55 9.63
N THR A 103 -0.61 -3.91 10.88
CA THR A 103 0.33 -4.67 11.71
C THR A 103 0.38 -6.12 11.25
N LYS A 104 1.49 -6.83 11.47
CA LYS A 104 1.63 -8.25 11.12
C LYS A 104 0.67 -9.15 11.91
N ILE A 105 0.23 -8.69 13.08
CA ILE A 105 -0.77 -9.38 13.88
C ILE A 105 -2.13 -9.13 13.21
N PRO A 106 -2.86 -10.18 12.82
CA PRO A 106 -4.19 -10.03 12.25
C PRO A 106 -5.05 -9.24 13.23
N TYR A 107 -5.69 -8.21 12.68
CA TYR A 107 -6.64 -7.39 13.38
C TYR A 107 -7.66 -8.28 14.10
N GLN A 108 -7.74 -8.16 15.42
CA GLN A 108 -8.83 -8.74 16.19
C GLN A 108 -10.04 -7.85 15.91
N LYS A 109 -10.95 -8.34 15.05
CA LYS A 109 -12.15 -7.61 14.65
C LYS A 109 -12.82 -7.04 15.88
N THR A 110 -13.07 -5.73 15.90
CA THR A 110 -13.97 -5.08 16.87
C THR A 110 -15.24 -5.91 17.00
N PRO A 111 -15.42 -6.68 18.10
CA PRO A 111 -16.45 -7.71 18.18
C PRO A 111 -17.85 -7.16 17.90
N GLN A 112 -18.10 -5.91 18.29
CA GLN A 112 -19.36 -5.21 18.11
C GLN A 112 -19.75 -4.98 16.63
N PHE A 113 -18.81 -5.04 15.69
CA PHE A 113 -19.07 -4.85 14.26
C PHE A 113 -18.87 -6.14 13.44
N ALA A 114 -18.57 -7.27 14.10
CA ALA A 114 -18.15 -8.50 13.42
C ALA A 114 -19.22 -9.05 12.46
N GLU A 115 -20.49 -9.02 12.87
CA GLU A 115 -21.61 -9.49 12.06
C GLU A 115 -21.80 -8.62 10.80
N VAL A 116 -21.89 -7.31 10.97
CA VAL A 116 -22.08 -6.36 9.86
C VAL A 116 -20.93 -6.45 8.85
N LEU A 117 -19.69 -6.58 9.34
CA LEU A 117 -18.51 -6.74 8.48
C LEU A 117 -18.53 -8.07 7.73
N LYS A 118 -18.96 -9.16 8.38
CA LYS A 118 -19.14 -10.45 7.70
C LYS A 118 -20.12 -10.31 6.54
N SER A 119 -21.31 -9.75 6.79
CA SER A 119 -22.33 -9.52 5.77
C SER A 119 -21.83 -8.62 4.62
N TYR A 120 -21.07 -7.56 4.94
CA TYR A 120 -20.48 -6.70 3.91
C TYR A 120 -19.44 -7.42 3.06
N TYR A 121 -18.63 -8.30 3.66
CA TYR A 121 -17.61 -9.05 2.93
C TYR A 121 -18.23 -10.09 1.98
N GLU A 122 -19.33 -10.72 2.40
CA GLU A 122 -20.13 -11.60 1.55
C GLU A 122 -20.74 -10.82 0.36
N GLU A 123 -21.31 -9.64 0.61
CA GLU A 123 -21.81 -8.76 -0.45
C GLU A 123 -20.71 -8.33 -1.43
N CYS A 124 -19.52 -7.98 -0.92
CA CYS A 124 -18.37 -7.68 -1.77
C CYS A 124 -17.97 -8.88 -2.65
N GLY A 125 -18.13 -10.10 -2.14
CA GLY A 125 -17.94 -11.34 -2.90
C GLY A 125 -18.97 -11.50 -4.02
N ARG A 126 -20.26 -11.29 -3.71
CA ARG A 126 -21.37 -11.35 -4.69
C ARG A 126 -21.21 -10.34 -5.84
N ARG A 127 -20.62 -9.18 -5.58
CA ARG A 127 -20.31 -8.15 -6.60
C ARG A 127 -19.14 -8.51 -7.53
N ASN A 128 -18.60 -9.72 -7.44
CA ASN A 128 -17.54 -10.24 -8.33
C ASN A 128 -16.31 -9.32 -8.43
N TYR A 129 -15.94 -8.65 -7.33
CA TYR A 129 -14.68 -7.92 -7.30
C TYR A 129 -13.49 -8.88 -7.43
N SER A 130 -12.46 -8.47 -8.17
CA SER A 130 -11.17 -9.19 -8.14
C SER A 130 -10.65 -9.32 -6.69
N TYR A 131 -9.92 -10.39 -6.38
CA TYR A 131 -9.33 -10.61 -5.05
C TYR A 131 -8.58 -9.38 -4.51
N GLN A 132 -7.79 -8.72 -5.35
CA GLN A 132 -7.05 -7.50 -4.97
C GLN A 132 -7.98 -6.32 -4.73
N GLY A 133 -9.03 -6.17 -5.54
CA GLY A 133 -10.08 -5.16 -5.34
C GLY A 133 -10.83 -5.36 -4.04
N MET A 134 -11.23 -6.60 -3.73
CA MET A 134 -11.88 -6.99 -2.49
C MET A 134 -10.99 -6.69 -1.28
N ARG A 135 -9.73 -7.15 -1.30
CA ARG A 135 -8.76 -6.87 -0.21
C ARG A 135 -8.58 -5.38 0.05
N ALA A 136 -8.45 -4.58 -1.00
CA ALA A 136 -8.28 -3.14 -0.85
C ALA A 136 -9.53 -2.43 -0.31
N ARG A 137 -10.74 -2.96 -0.59
CA ARG A 137 -11.99 -2.46 -0.01
C ARG A 137 -12.11 -2.84 1.46
N ILE A 138 -11.97 -4.14 1.76
CA ILE A 138 -11.96 -4.69 3.13
C ILE A 138 -11.02 -3.87 4.02
N TYR A 139 -9.78 -3.69 3.57
CA TYR A 139 -8.79 -2.93 4.32
C TYR A 139 -9.23 -1.49 4.64
N ARG A 140 -9.81 -0.77 3.66
CA ARG A 140 -10.25 0.61 3.88
C ARG A 140 -11.49 0.70 4.76
N THR A 141 -12.37 -0.32 4.71
CA THR A 141 -13.50 -0.44 5.62
C THR A 141 -13.02 -0.70 7.04
N GLU A 142 -12.05 -1.61 7.23
CA GLU A 142 -11.47 -1.87 8.56
C GLU A 142 -10.83 -0.62 9.17
N LEU A 143 -10.15 0.21 8.37
CA LEU A 143 -9.63 1.49 8.87
C LEU A 143 -10.72 2.45 9.35
N PHE A 144 -11.89 2.44 8.70
CA PHE A 144 -13.02 3.25 9.13
C PHE A 144 -13.62 2.69 10.42
N ILE A 145 -13.77 1.37 10.52
CA ILE A 145 -14.27 0.72 11.72
C ILE A 145 -13.35 0.93 12.93
N ASP A 146 -12.04 0.83 12.74
CA ASP A 146 -11.04 1.14 13.77
C ASP A 146 -11.21 2.57 14.29
N TYR A 147 -11.41 3.52 13.37
CA TYR A 147 -11.67 4.91 13.75
C TYR A 147 -12.95 5.04 14.58
N LEU A 148 -14.02 4.31 14.26
CA LEU A 148 -15.26 4.36 15.02
C LEU A 148 -15.08 3.77 16.44
N ASP A 149 -14.37 2.64 16.56
CA ASP A 149 -14.04 2.03 17.86
C ASP A 149 -13.20 2.96 18.73
N ASP A 150 -12.18 3.60 18.16
CA ASP A 150 -11.33 4.60 18.86
C ASP A 150 -12.15 5.80 19.37
N HIS A 151 -13.32 6.08 18.79
CA HIS A 151 -14.24 7.12 19.22
C HIS A 151 -15.38 6.61 20.12
N GLY A 152 -15.29 5.36 20.59
CA GLY A 152 -16.28 4.75 21.49
C GLY A 152 -17.62 4.46 20.84
N ILE A 153 -17.69 4.41 19.51
CA ILE A 153 -18.92 4.07 18.79
C ILE A 153 -19.10 2.56 18.86
N THR A 154 -20.22 2.12 19.42
CA THR A 154 -20.51 0.70 19.66
C THR A 154 -21.53 0.13 18.69
N SER A 155 -22.33 0.97 18.02
CA SER A 155 -23.34 0.55 17.05
C SER A 155 -23.32 1.38 15.78
N LEU A 156 -23.35 0.70 14.63
CA LEU A 156 -23.46 1.34 13.33
C LEU A 156 -24.84 1.96 13.11
N SER A 157 -25.90 1.53 13.80
CA SER A 157 -27.23 2.17 13.69
C SER A 157 -27.26 3.61 14.24
N SER A 158 -26.34 3.94 15.14
CA SER A 158 -26.19 5.27 15.75
C SER A 158 -25.22 6.18 15.00
N LEU A 159 -24.69 5.72 13.87
CA LEU A 159 -23.70 6.47 13.10
C LEU A 159 -24.30 7.77 12.57
N THR A 160 -23.55 8.86 12.68
CA THR A 160 -23.99 10.18 12.21
C THR A 160 -23.14 10.65 11.04
N GLY A 161 -23.72 11.48 10.16
CA GLY A 161 -22.96 12.15 9.09
C GLY A 161 -21.79 12.99 9.59
N ARG A 162 -21.87 13.49 10.84
CA ARG A 162 -20.76 14.17 11.51
C ARG A 162 -19.58 13.24 11.76
N GLN A 163 -19.81 12.05 12.32
CA GLN A 163 -18.75 11.05 12.55
C GLN A 163 -18.12 10.58 11.23
N VAL A 164 -18.92 10.44 10.17
CA VAL A 164 -18.42 10.16 8.81
C VAL A 164 -17.51 11.30 8.32
N SER A 165 -17.94 12.55 8.48
CA SER A 165 -17.16 13.73 8.10
C SER A 165 -15.85 13.86 8.90
N ASP A 166 -15.88 13.54 10.19
CA ASP A 166 -14.70 13.58 11.05
C ASP A 166 -13.67 12.51 10.63
N TYR A 167 -14.12 11.30 10.27
CA TYR A 167 -13.23 10.29 9.66
C TYR A 167 -12.61 10.78 8.35
N ILE A 168 -13.40 11.39 7.48
CA ILE A 168 -12.91 11.91 6.19
C ILE A 168 -11.80 12.96 6.41
N ARG A 169 -11.88 13.76 7.48
CA ARG A 169 -10.84 14.73 7.82
C ARG A 169 -9.49 14.05 8.11
N THR A 170 -9.49 12.86 8.69
CA THR A 170 -8.26 12.10 9.00
C THR A 170 -7.48 11.66 7.75
N VAL A 171 -8.16 11.52 6.61
CA VAL A 171 -7.53 11.06 5.36
C VAL A 171 -7.11 12.20 4.44
N ALA A 172 -7.35 13.46 4.83
CA ALA A 172 -7.07 14.63 4.00
C ALA A 172 -5.57 14.77 3.63
N GLY A 173 -4.67 14.28 4.49
CA GLY A 173 -3.22 14.27 4.23
C GLY A 173 -2.73 13.17 3.28
N TYR A 174 -3.61 12.32 2.75
CA TYR A 174 -3.22 11.23 1.85
C TYR A 174 -3.11 11.71 0.40
N HIS A 175 -2.35 10.97 -0.42
CA HIS A 175 -2.32 11.24 -1.85
C HIS A 175 -3.74 11.20 -2.45
N ARG A 176 -4.08 12.14 -3.33
CA ARG A 176 -5.44 12.32 -3.88
C ARG A 176 -6.08 11.04 -4.42
N LYS A 177 -5.30 10.17 -5.09
CA LYS A 177 -5.79 8.84 -5.56
C LYS A 177 -6.21 7.93 -4.41
N SER A 178 -5.47 7.94 -3.31
CA SER A 178 -5.81 7.18 -2.10
C SER A 178 -7.08 7.73 -1.47
N ILE A 179 -7.20 9.06 -1.35
CA ILE A 179 -8.43 9.71 -0.86
C ILE A 179 -9.63 9.28 -1.70
N SER A 180 -9.56 9.41 -3.03
CA SER A 180 -10.64 9.00 -3.94
C SER A 180 -11.06 7.54 -3.75
N ALA A 181 -10.09 6.62 -3.57
CA ALA A 181 -10.35 5.21 -3.35
C ALA A 181 -10.98 4.93 -1.97
N ILE A 182 -10.57 5.67 -0.93
CA ILE A 182 -11.17 5.62 0.41
C ILE A 182 -12.61 6.12 0.36
N LEU A 183 -12.86 7.30 -0.19
CA LEU A 183 -14.21 7.87 -0.31
C LEU A 183 -15.14 6.97 -1.13
N THR A 184 -14.65 6.35 -2.19
CA THR A 184 -15.42 5.39 -2.99
C THR A 184 -15.75 4.11 -2.22
N THR A 185 -14.82 3.62 -1.40
CA THR A 185 -15.08 2.45 -0.55
C THR A 185 -16.07 2.81 0.54
N LEU A 186 -15.90 3.96 1.18
CA LEU A 186 -16.76 4.46 2.25
C LEU A 186 -18.21 4.62 1.77
N ARG A 187 -18.42 5.25 0.60
CA ARG A 187 -19.76 5.32 -0.02
C ARG A 187 -20.37 3.94 -0.22
N SER A 188 -19.60 3.01 -0.82
CA SER A 188 -20.08 1.65 -1.06
C SER A 188 -20.45 0.90 0.22
N PHE A 189 -19.75 1.16 1.32
CA PHE A 189 -20.04 0.56 2.62
C PHE A 189 -21.28 1.19 3.27
N LEU A 190 -21.39 2.53 3.29
CA LEU A 190 -22.55 3.24 3.85
C LEU A 190 -23.84 2.92 3.09
N THR A 191 -23.80 2.86 1.76
CA THR A 191 -24.94 2.39 0.95
C THR A 191 -25.33 0.96 1.31
N PHE A 192 -24.35 0.08 1.55
CA PHE A 192 -24.63 -1.28 1.99
C PHE A 192 -25.31 -1.31 3.37
N LEU A 193 -24.83 -0.51 4.33
CA LEU A 193 -25.43 -0.46 5.67
C LEU A 193 -26.92 -0.11 5.60
N HIS A 194 -27.29 0.83 4.73
CA HIS A 194 -28.69 1.19 4.52
C HIS A 194 -29.48 0.07 3.83
N LEU A 195 -28.99 -0.44 2.69
CA LEU A 195 -29.70 -1.47 1.91
C LEU A 195 -29.88 -2.80 2.67
N ALA A 196 -28.94 -3.13 3.55
CA ALA A 196 -28.98 -4.34 4.38
C ALA A 196 -29.69 -4.14 5.73
N GLY A 197 -30.24 -2.94 6.00
CA GLY A 197 -31.01 -2.66 7.22
C GLY A 197 -30.18 -2.40 8.49
N TYR A 198 -28.85 -2.27 8.39
CA TYR A 198 -27.98 -1.93 9.51
C TYR A 198 -28.02 -0.45 9.88
N HIS A 199 -28.56 0.42 9.01
CA HIS A 199 -28.74 1.84 9.25
C HIS A 199 -30.02 2.35 8.58
N GLU A 200 -30.81 3.16 9.30
CA GLU A 200 -32.11 3.66 8.82
C GLU A 200 -31.97 4.59 7.60
N ARG A 201 -31.02 5.52 7.66
CA ARG A 201 -30.71 6.48 6.58
C ARG A 201 -29.48 6.09 5.75
N ASP A 202 -29.49 6.36 4.44
CA ASP A 202 -28.27 6.31 3.63
C ASP A 202 -27.35 7.51 3.91
N LEU A 203 -26.22 7.25 4.57
CA LEU A 203 -25.17 8.24 4.84
C LEU A 203 -24.16 8.39 3.68
N SER A 204 -24.29 7.64 2.58
CA SER A 204 -23.37 7.72 1.45
C SER A 204 -23.33 9.11 0.80
N GLY A 205 -24.43 9.87 0.91
CA GLY A 205 -24.54 11.26 0.47
C GLY A 205 -23.69 12.25 1.28
N ASP A 206 -23.37 11.92 2.53
CA ASP A 206 -22.53 12.76 3.40
C ASP A 206 -21.02 12.63 3.03
N VAL A 207 -20.67 11.68 2.15
CA VAL A 207 -19.29 11.47 1.69
C VAL A 207 -19.02 12.29 0.43
N PRO A 208 -18.06 13.24 0.46
CA PRO A 208 -17.80 14.12 -0.67
C PRO A 208 -17.31 13.36 -1.89
N ARG A 209 -17.71 13.83 -3.06
CA ARG A 209 -17.18 13.35 -4.35
C ARG A 209 -15.97 14.20 -4.71
N LEU A 210 -14.78 13.64 -4.52
CA LEU A 210 -13.56 14.29 -4.99
C LEU A 210 -13.57 14.30 -6.54
N ARG A 211 -13.92 15.44 -7.14
CA ARG A 211 -13.75 15.66 -8.58
C ARG A 211 -12.25 15.68 -8.85
N GLN A 212 -11.75 14.62 -9.47
CA GLN A 212 -10.38 14.58 -9.95
C GLN A 212 -10.41 15.05 -11.41
N PRO A 213 -9.78 16.19 -11.74
CA PRO A 213 -9.51 16.48 -13.13
C PRO A 213 -8.68 15.32 -13.67
N HIS A 214 -9.15 14.71 -14.75
CA HIS A 214 -8.43 13.61 -15.39
C HIS A 214 -7.23 14.21 -16.14
N TYR A 215 -6.12 14.39 -15.43
CA TYR A 215 -4.82 14.60 -16.05
C TYR A 215 -4.17 13.23 -16.23
N PRO A 216 -4.22 12.62 -17.44
CA PRO A 216 -3.48 11.39 -17.66
C PRO A 216 -2.01 11.71 -17.44
N LYS A 217 -1.43 11.18 -16.35
CA LYS A 217 0.02 11.21 -16.21
C LYS A 217 0.58 10.47 -17.41
N ILE A 218 1.43 11.13 -18.19
CA ILE A 218 2.20 10.47 -19.24
C ILE A 218 2.95 9.33 -18.53
N PRO A 219 2.70 8.06 -18.90
CA PRO A 219 3.39 6.94 -18.29
C PRO A 219 4.90 7.16 -18.44
N SER A 220 5.66 6.92 -17.37
CA SER A 220 7.11 6.87 -17.49
C SER A 220 7.47 5.69 -18.38
N THR A 221 7.95 5.96 -19.59
CA THR A 221 8.41 4.94 -20.53
C THR A 221 9.90 4.71 -20.37
N TRP A 222 10.36 3.53 -20.77
CA TRP A 222 11.78 3.26 -20.95
C TRP A 222 12.16 3.63 -22.38
N SER A 223 13.26 4.36 -22.55
CA SER A 223 13.89 4.48 -23.86
C SER A 223 14.49 3.13 -24.29
N HIS A 224 14.78 2.96 -25.57
CA HIS A 224 15.48 1.77 -26.05
C HIS A 224 16.83 1.56 -25.33
N GLU A 225 17.52 2.65 -25.00
CA GLU A 225 18.78 2.60 -24.27
C GLU A 225 18.58 2.18 -22.80
N ASP A 226 17.50 2.64 -22.16
CA ASP A 226 17.12 2.16 -20.83
C ASP A 226 16.87 0.66 -20.83
N VAL A 227 16.11 0.15 -21.80
CA VAL A 227 15.86 -1.30 -21.94
C VAL A 227 17.19 -2.06 -22.09
N ARG A 228 18.09 -1.61 -22.96
CA ARG A 228 19.40 -2.23 -23.15
C ARG A 228 20.20 -2.27 -21.86
N ARG A 229 20.29 -1.16 -21.13
CA ARG A 229 21.00 -1.09 -19.84
C ARG A 229 20.37 -1.98 -18.78
N VAL A 230 19.04 -2.05 -18.70
CA VAL A 230 18.34 -2.98 -17.78
C VAL A 230 18.72 -4.42 -18.10
N LEU A 231 18.60 -4.83 -19.36
CA LEU A 231 18.89 -6.20 -19.78
C LEU A 231 20.37 -6.56 -19.60
N ALA A 232 21.29 -5.63 -19.92
CA ALA A 232 22.74 -5.80 -19.72
C ALA A 232 23.12 -5.89 -18.24
N SER A 233 22.35 -5.26 -17.35
CA SER A 233 22.59 -5.33 -15.91
C SER A 233 22.26 -6.70 -15.30
N VAL A 234 21.58 -7.60 -16.03
CA VAL A 234 21.19 -8.91 -15.50
C VAL A 234 22.36 -9.88 -15.57
N ASP A 235 22.79 -10.37 -14.40
CA ASP A 235 23.79 -11.44 -14.34
C ASP A 235 23.14 -12.78 -14.71
N ARG A 236 23.37 -13.23 -15.95
CA ARG A 236 22.85 -14.49 -16.49
C ARG A 236 23.69 -15.72 -16.09
N GLY A 237 24.79 -15.53 -15.37
CA GLY A 237 25.59 -16.63 -14.81
C GLY A 237 24.91 -17.34 -13.66
N ASN A 238 24.01 -16.66 -12.94
CA ASN A 238 23.23 -17.26 -11.86
C ASN A 238 21.80 -17.68 -12.31
N PRO A 239 21.22 -18.72 -11.69
CA PRO A 239 19.88 -19.21 -12.03
C PRO A 239 18.76 -18.16 -11.94
N ASN A 240 18.81 -17.27 -10.94
CA ASN A 240 17.80 -16.22 -10.76
C ASN A 240 17.84 -15.20 -11.90
N GLY A 241 19.02 -14.83 -12.36
CA GLY A 241 19.19 -13.87 -13.43
C GLY A 241 18.73 -14.42 -14.78
N LYS A 242 18.87 -15.72 -15.04
CA LYS A 242 18.26 -16.35 -16.24
C LYS A 242 16.74 -16.21 -16.24
N ARG A 243 16.09 -16.48 -15.09
CA ARG A 243 14.66 -16.26 -14.91
C ARG A 243 14.28 -14.80 -15.14
N ASP A 244 14.96 -13.90 -14.44
CA ASP A 244 14.63 -12.48 -14.45
C ASP A 244 14.88 -11.84 -15.82
N TYR A 245 15.92 -12.28 -16.53
CA TYR A 245 16.22 -11.87 -17.91
C TYR A 245 15.06 -12.22 -18.85
N ALA A 246 14.59 -13.47 -18.81
CA ALA A 246 13.44 -13.91 -19.62
C ALA A 246 12.16 -13.11 -19.27
N ILE A 247 11.91 -12.86 -17.98
CA ILE A 247 10.79 -12.01 -17.53
C ILE A 247 10.91 -10.58 -18.09
N LEU A 248 12.07 -9.95 -17.96
CA LEU A 248 12.31 -8.58 -18.44
C LEU A 248 12.17 -8.49 -19.96
N LEU A 249 12.62 -9.51 -20.69
CA LEU A 249 12.49 -9.56 -22.14
C LEU A 249 11.01 -9.66 -22.56
N ILE A 250 10.22 -10.52 -21.91
CA ILE A 250 8.77 -10.60 -22.14
C ILE A 250 8.08 -9.26 -21.82
N VAL A 251 8.42 -8.61 -20.71
CA VAL A 251 7.87 -7.29 -20.34
C VAL A 251 8.18 -6.24 -21.41
N THR A 252 9.44 -6.16 -21.85
CA THR A 252 9.92 -5.08 -22.73
C THR A 252 9.58 -5.30 -24.19
N ARG A 253 9.49 -6.55 -24.65
CA ARG A 253 9.23 -6.90 -26.06
C ARG A 253 7.75 -7.11 -26.35
N LEU A 254 7.00 -7.71 -25.41
CA LEU A 254 5.59 -8.08 -25.61
C LEU A 254 4.61 -7.19 -24.83
N GLY A 255 5.09 -6.34 -23.92
CA GLY A 255 4.22 -5.48 -23.11
C GLY A 255 3.27 -6.24 -22.19
N MET A 256 3.57 -7.51 -21.89
CA MET A 256 2.71 -8.36 -21.06
C MET A 256 2.61 -7.81 -19.63
N ARG A 257 1.41 -7.91 -19.03
CA ARG A 257 1.22 -7.47 -17.65
C ARG A 257 1.91 -8.43 -16.70
N ALA A 258 2.49 -7.90 -15.63
CA ALA A 258 3.21 -8.69 -14.63
C ALA A 258 2.41 -9.87 -14.06
N GLN A 259 1.10 -9.72 -13.88
CA GLN A 259 0.25 -10.82 -13.39
C GLN A 259 0.08 -11.93 -14.44
N ASP A 260 -0.08 -11.57 -15.71
CA ASP A 260 -0.20 -12.54 -16.80
C ASP A 260 1.10 -13.34 -16.94
N ILE A 261 2.26 -12.68 -16.88
CA ILE A 261 3.59 -13.33 -16.94
C ILE A 261 3.77 -14.38 -15.84
N LYS A 262 3.32 -14.09 -14.61
CA LYS A 262 3.39 -15.04 -13.49
C LYS A 262 2.52 -16.28 -13.70
N GLU A 263 1.43 -16.13 -14.44
CA GLU A 263 0.42 -17.17 -14.66
C GLU A 263 0.70 -18.00 -15.92
N ILE A 264 1.73 -17.66 -16.71
CA ILE A 264 2.16 -18.47 -17.86
C ILE A 264 2.52 -19.87 -17.35
N ARG A 265 1.86 -20.88 -17.92
CA ARG A 265 2.17 -22.28 -17.74
C ARG A 265 3.03 -22.79 -18.88
N LEU A 266 3.77 -23.87 -18.62
CA LEU A 266 4.54 -24.56 -19.67
C LEU A 266 3.64 -25.01 -20.83
N SER A 267 2.40 -25.43 -20.52
CA SER A 267 1.39 -25.80 -21.50
C SER A 267 0.86 -24.64 -22.34
N ASN A 268 1.11 -23.39 -21.96
CA ASN A 268 0.73 -22.22 -22.77
C ASN A 268 1.73 -21.96 -23.91
N LEU A 269 2.91 -22.59 -23.89
CA LEU A 269 3.95 -22.40 -24.89
C LEU A 269 3.70 -23.37 -26.06
N ASN A 270 3.25 -22.85 -27.19
CA ASN A 270 3.20 -23.60 -28.44
C ASN A 270 4.46 -23.31 -29.25
N TRP A 271 5.43 -24.23 -29.18
CA TRP A 271 6.70 -24.10 -29.88
C TRP A 271 6.56 -24.25 -31.39
N THR A 272 5.60 -25.04 -31.87
CA THR A 272 5.33 -25.26 -33.30
C THR A 272 4.82 -23.98 -33.95
N THR A 273 3.85 -23.31 -33.34
CA THR A 273 3.29 -22.05 -33.85
C THR A 273 4.03 -20.81 -33.33
N ARG A 274 5.08 -20.99 -32.51
CA ARG A 274 5.85 -19.93 -31.85
C ARG A 274 4.94 -18.92 -31.11
N ASN A 275 4.01 -19.41 -30.31
CA ASN A 275 2.99 -18.58 -29.67
C ASN A 275 2.80 -18.93 -28.20
N ILE A 276 2.55 -17.92 -27.37
CA ILE A 276 2.10 -18.08 -25.99
C ILE A 276 0.60 -17.83 -25.95
N GLU A 277 -0.17 -18.85 -25.61
CA GLU A 277 -1.63 -18.79 -25.60
C GLU A 277 -2.17 -18.89 -24.19
N MET A 278 -2.83 -17.83 -23.71
CA MET A 278 -3.37 -17.79 -22.36
C MET A 278 -4.60 -16.89 -22.24
N VAL A 279 -5.36 -17.07 -21.17
CA VAL A 279 -6.43 -16.15 -20.78
C VAL A 279 -5.84 -15.10 -19.84
N GLN A 280 -5.94 -13.83 -20.22
CA GLN A 280 -5.45 -12.70 -19.42
C GLN A 280 -6.17 -12.63 -18.07
N HIS A 281 -5.42 -12.41 -16.99
CA HIS A 281 -5.93 -12.41 -15.62
C HIS A 281 -7.01 -11.35 -15.40
N LYS A 282 -6.76 -10.11 -15.87
CA LYS A 282 -7.60 -8.95 -15.58
C LYS A 282 -8.84 -8.87 -16.47
N THR A 283 -8.66 -9.06 -17.78
CA THR A 283 -9.70 -8.87 -18.80
C THR A 283 -10.49 -10.15 -19.03
N LYS A 284 -9.97 -11.31 -18.63
CA LYS A 284 -10.52 -12.64 -18.91
C LYS A 284 -10.62 -12.97 -20.40
N GLN A 285 -9.92 -12.22 -21.24
CA GLN A 285 -9.87 -12.42 -22.68
C GLN A 285 -8.72 -13.35 -23.06
N ARG A 286 -8.91 -14.13 -24.12
CA ARG A 286 -7.85 -14.95 -24.72
C ARG A 286 -6.85 -14.03 -25.41
N ALA A 287 -5.57 -14.27 -25.17
CA ALA A 287 -4.48 -13.52 -25.78
C ALA A 287 -3.43 -14.48 -26.35
N HIS A 288 -2.85 -14.05 -27.46
CA HIS A 288 -1.80 -14.73 -28.20
C HIS A 288 -0.59 -13.79 -28.24
N TYR A 289 0.58 -14.26 -27.80
CA TYR A 289 1.82 -13.49 -27.84
C TYR A 289 2.91 -14.24 -28.60
N PRO A 290 3.55 -13.63 -29.60
CA PRO A 290 4.59 -14.30 -30.38
C PRO A 290 5.81 -14.61 -29.50
N ILE A 291 6.33 -15.83 -29.64
CA ILE A 291 7.63 -16.22 -29.10
C ILE A 291 8.69 -15.76 -30.11
N LEU A 292 9.17 -14.53 -29.94
CA LEU A 292 10.31 -14.01 -30.69
C LEU A 292 11.58 -14.81 -30.38
N ASP A 293 12.55 -14.84 -31.29
CA ASP A 293 13.74 -15.69 -31.15
C ASP A 293 14.53 -15.39 -29.87
N ASP A 294 14.68 -14.11 -29.51
CA ASP A 294 15.33 -13.66 -28.27
C ASP A 294 14.60 -14.17 -27.02
N ILE A 295 13.26 -14.13 -27.03
CA ILE A 295 12.40 -14.65 -25.96
C ILE A 295 12.49 -16.17 -25.86
N GLY A 296 12.42 -16.87 -27.00
CA GLY A 296 12.52 -18.32 -27.08
C GLY A 296 13.83 -18.82 -26.49
N TRP A 297 14.96 -18.23 -26.91
CA TRP A 297 16.28 -18.57 -26.37
C TRP A 297 16.41 -18.28 -24.87
N ALA A 298 15.88 -17.14 -24.40
CA ALA A 298 15.90 -16.80 -22.98
C ALA A 298 15.07 -17.79 -22.14
N ILE A 299 13.90 -18.20 -22.65
CA ILE A 299 13.06 -19.22 -22.01
C ILE A 299 13.79 -20.57 -21.98
N ILE A 300 14.39 -21.01 -23.08
CA ILE A 300 15.11 -22.28 -23.16
C ILE A 300 16.30 -22.30 -22.19
N ASP A 301 17.12 -21.23 -22.16
CA ASP A 301 18.26 -21.14 -21.24
C ASP A 301 17.80 -21.18 -19.78
N TYR A 302 16.73 -20.48 -19.43
CA TYR A 302 16.14 -20.58 -18.10
C TYR A 302 15.62 -22.00 -17.82
N LEU A 303 14.84 -22.61 -18.71
CA LEU A 303 14.28 -23.95 -18.49
C LEU A 303 15.35 -25.02 -18.31
N LYS A 304 16.43 -24.97 -19.10
CA LYS A 304 17.51 -25.97 -19.05
C LYS A 304 18.50 -25.71 -17.92
N ASN A 305 18.85 -24.45 -17.68
CA ASN A 305 20.03 -24.11 -16.88
C ASN A 305 19.74 -23.22 -15.65
N GLY A 306 18.50 -22.76 -15.46
CA GLY A 306 18.14 -21.85 -14.37
C GLY A 306 16.94 -22.30 -13.53
N ARG A 307 16.00 -23.04 -14.10
CA ARG A 307 14.77 -23.44 -13.44
C ARG A 307 15.06 -24.55 -12.41
N PRO A 308 14.74 -24.34 -11.12
CA PRO A 308 14.85 -25.41 -10.13
C PRO A 308 14.02 -26.64 -10.52
N LYS A 309 14.43 -27.82 -10.06
CA LYS A 309 13.62 -29.04 -10.20
C LYS A 309 12.33 -28.87 -9.39
N THR A 310 11.19 -28.80 -10.07
CA THR A 310 9.87 -28.60 -9.47
C THR A 310 8.78 -29.15 -10.39
N SER A 311 7.73 -29.69 -9.79
CA SER A 311 6.51 -30.15 -10.48
C SER A 311 5.55 -29.00 -10.82
N SER A 312 5.84 -27.76 -10.40
CA SER A 312 4.98 -26.62 -10.67
C SER A 312 4.74 -26.46 -12.18
N PRO A 313 3.49 -26.27 -12.65
CA PRO A 313 3.18 -26.15 -14.08
C PRO A 313 3.55 -24.76 -14.64
N HIS A 314 3.87 -23.80 -13.77
CA HIS A 314 4.19 -22.44 -14.17
C HIS A 314 5.58 -22.37 -14.80
N LEU A 315 5.69 -21.55 -15.85
CA LEU A 315 6.96 -21.28 -16.52
C LEU A 315 7.96 -20.72 -15.50
N PHE A 316 7.60 -19.60 -14.86
CA PHE A 316 8.46 -18.95 -13.88
C PHE A 316 8.12 -19.35 -12.44
N VAL A 317 9.16 -19.71 -11.68
CA VAL A 317 9.03 -20.12 -10.27
C VAL A 317 9.96 -19.29 -9.37
N ARG A 318 9.66 -19.27 -8.06
CA ARG A 318 10.56 -18.69 -7.06
C ARG A 318 11.76 -19.61 -6.83
N HIS A 319 12.94 -19.01 -6.58
CA HIS A 319 14.17 -19.75 -6.28
C HIS A 319 14.49 -19.77 -4.78
N SER A 320 13.52 -19.41 -3.95
CA SER A 320 13.51 -19.67 -2.52
C SER A 320 12.59 -20.85 -2.26
N ALA A 321 13.06 -21.87 -1.54
CA ALA A 321 12.20 -22.99 -1.16
C ALA A 321 10.94 -22.50 -0.43
N PRO A 322 9.76 -23.10 -0.67
CA PRO A 322 9.47 -24.16 -1.66
C PRO A 322 9.51 -23.64 -3.11
N PHE A 323 10.10 -24.36 -4.08
CA PHE A 323 10.25 -23.88 -5.48
C PHE A 323 8.94 -23.90 -6.30
N GLU A 324 8.03 -23.01 -5.95
CA GLU A 324 6.67 -22.92 -6.50
C GLU A 324 6.45 -21.67 -7.36
N ALA A 325 5.24 -21.53 -7.91
CA ALA A 325 4.82 -20.31 -8.58
C ALA A 325 4.97 -19.07 -7.67
N PHE A 326 5.08 -17.89 -8.30
CA PHE A 326 5.03 -16.63 -7.56
C PHE A 326 3.72 -16.51 -6.79
N GLY A 327 3.78 -16.07 -5.54
CA GLY A 327 2.58 -15.89 -4.72
C GLY A 327 1.55 -14.96 -5.36
N ALA A 328 0.26 -15.17 -5.05
CA ALA A 328 -0.85 -14.40 -5.60
C ALA A 328 -0.70 -12.88 -5.41
N CYS A 329 -0.04 -12.46 -4.31
CA CYS A 329 0.22 -11.05 -4.00
C CYS A 329 1.63 -10.56 -4.39
N ALA A 330 2.51 -11.45 -4.85
CA ALA A 330 3.85 -11.08 -5.27
C ALA A 330 3.76 -10.36 -6.63
N ASN A 331 4.20 -9.11 -6.71
CA ASN A 331 4.30 -8.39 -7.97
C ASN A 331 5.73 -8.48 -8.51
N LEU A 332 5.89 -8.79 -9.80
CA LEU A 332 7.18 -8.74 -10.50
C LEU A 332 7.81 -7.33 -10.50
N HIS A 333 7.06 -6.30 -10.08
CA HIS A 333 7.55 -4.95 -9.86
C HIS A 333 8.84 -4.90 -9.03
N HIS A 334 9.03 -5.76 -8.02
CA HIS A 334 10.27 -5.78 -7.25
C HIS A 334 11.50 -6.19 -8.08
N ILE A 335 11.32 -7.14 -9.01
CA ILE A 335 12.36 -7.57 -9.96
C ILE A 335 12.66 -6.41 -10.90
N ILE A 336 11.63 -5.88 -11.57
CA ILE A 336 11.72 -4.75 -12.51
C ILE A 336 12.42 -3.56 -11.86
N ALA A 337 11.90 -3.06 -10.72
CA ALA A 337 12.49 -1.93 -10.00
C ALA A 337 13.87 -2.23 -9.39
N GLY A 338 14.20 -3.51 -9.18
CA GLY A 338 15.55 -3.94 -8.80
C GLY A 338 16.55 -3.67 -9.92
N TYR A 339 16.26 -4.18 -11.12
CA TYR A 339 17.15 -4.00 -12.28
C TYR A 339 17.15 -2.59 -12.83
N THR A 340 16.02 -1.86 -12.80
CA THR A 340 16.00 -0.43 -13.15
C THR A 340 16.97 0.37 -12.26
N ARG A 341 17.02 0.07 -10.95
CA ARG A 341 17.99 0.71 -10.03
C ARG A 341 19.43 0.30 -10.31
N ARG A 342 19.68 -0.99 -10.55
CA ARG A 342 21.03 -1.50 -10.92
C ARG A 342 21.56 -0.86 -12.20
N ALA A 343 20.69 -0.64 -13.18
CA ALA A 343 21.02 0.02 -14.43
C ALA A 343 21.17 1.56 -14.31
N GLY A 344 21.01 2.13 -13.11
CA GLY A 344 21.15 3.57 -12.88
C GLY A 344 20.03 4.41 -13.49
N ILE A 345 18.89 3.81 -13.87
CA ILE A 345 17.82 4.50 -14.57
C ILE A 345 16.92 5.21 -13.55
N ARG A 346 16.90 6.53 -13.63
CA ARG A 346 15.91 7.35 -12.92
C ARG A 346 14.72 7.54 -13.82
N LEU A 347 13.66 6.79 -13.56
CA LEU A 347 12.39 7.01 -14.24
C LEU A 347 11.90 8.42 -13.89
N ARG A 348 11.66 9.23 -14.93
CA ARG A 348 10.91 10.48 -14.77
C ARG A 348 9.52 10.11 -14.29
N THR A 349 9.31 10.05 -12.98
CA THR A 349 7.97 10.08 -12.41
C THR A 349 7.38 11.40 -12.84
N GLY A 350 6.37 11.38 -13.72
CA GLY A 350 5.74 12.60 -14.24
C GLY A 350 5.49 13.59 -13.12
N THR A 351 6.41 14.56 -13.02
CA THR A 351 6.32 15.72 -12.16
C THR A 351 5.14 16.48 -12.71
N SER A 352 4.15 16.71 -11.86
CA SER A 352 3.26 17.84 -12.04
C SER A 352 4.16 19.04 -12.27
N TRP A 353 4.03 19.63 -13.45
CA TRP A 353 4.64 20.88 -13.90
C TRP A 353 5.00 21.76 -12.70
N GLU A 354 6.29 21.95 -12.46
CA GLU A 354 6.77 23.05 -11.65
C GLU A 354 6.36 24.32 -12.40
N CYS A 355 5.27 24.96 -11.97
CA CYS A 355 5.11 26.38 -12.21
C CYS A 355 6.21 27.06 -11.41
N THR A 356 7.31 27.38 -12.08
CA THR A 356 8.19 28.46 -11.63
C THR A 356 7.58 29.79 -12.11
N PRO A 357 7.76 30.87 -11.34
CA PRO A 357 6.91 32.07 -11.33
C PRO A 357 6.87 32.84 -12.65
#